data_AF-A0A1B1UEJ3-F1
#
_entry.id   AF-A0A1B1UEJ3-F1
#
_cell.length_a   1.000
_cell.length_b   1.000
_cell.length_c   1.000
_cell.angle_alpha   90.00
_cell.angle_beta   90.00
_cell.angle_gamma   90.00
#
_symmetry.space_group_name_H-M   'P 1'
#
loop_
_entity.id
_entity.type
_entity.pdbx_description
1 polymer ?
#
loop_
_entity_poly.entity_id
_entity_poly.type
_entity_poly.pdbx_seq_one_letter_code
_entity_poly.pdbx_strand_id
1 'polypeptide(L)' 'MTGLELQSELLKRDIRIPTIVMTASDNQIIATRAKSLRAAALIRKPVRKDALLAAVHSAFKRHSQRSSDY' A
#
# COMPACT_ATOMS: atom_id res chain seq x y z
N MET A 1 -15.99 -7.14 3.96
CA MET A 1 -14.73 -6.41 4.17
C MET A 1 -13.93 -6.40 2.87
N THR A 2 -13.57 -5.23 2.35
CA THR A 2 -12.71 -5.02 1.18
C THR A 2 -11.24 -4.83 1.60
N GLY A 3 -10.29 -4.86 0.65
CA GLY A 3 -8.87 -4.62 0.95
C GLY A 3 -8.59 -3.22 1.55
N LEU A 4 -9.35 -2.19 1.15
CA LEU A 4 -9.22 -0.85 1.73
C LEU A 4 -9.81 -0.77 3.14
N GLU A 5 -10.89 -1.50 3.41
CA GLU A 5 -11.44 -1.62 4.76
C GLU A 5 -10.47 -2.34 5.69
N LEU A 6 -9.83 -3.42 5.23
CA LEU A 6 -8.77 -4.09 5.98
C LEU A 6 -7.62 -3.15 6.31
N GLN A 7 -7.12 -2.39 5.33
CA GLN A 7 -6.05 -1.42 5.56
C GLN A 7 -6.47 -0.34 6.58
N SER A 8 -7.71 0.13 6.51
CA SER A 8 -8.27 1.05 7.50
C SER A 8 -8.25 0.46 8.91
N GLU A 9 -8.65 -0.81 9.07
CA GLU A 9 -8.64 -1.47 10.38
C GLU A 9 -7.23 -1.70 10.92
N LEU A 10 -6.26 -2.02 10.05
CA LEU A 10 -4.86 -2.12 10.46
C LEU A 10 -4.33 -0.80 11.02
N LEU A 11 -4.61 0.32 10.34
CA LEU A 11 -4.21 1.64 10.82
C LEU A 11 -4.89 2.03 12.14
N LYS A 12 -6.17 1.74 12.30
CA LYS A 12 -6.90 2.02 13.55
C LYS A 12 -6.31 1.28 14.75
N ARG A 13 -5.72 0.09 14.52
CA ARG A 13 -5.08 -0.74 15.54
C ARG A 13 -3.58 -0.44 15.72
N ASP A 14 -3.09 0.63 15.10
CA ASP A 14 -1.67 1.02 15.03
C ASP A 14 -0.74 -0.07 14.46
N ILE A 15 -1.28 -0.99 13.65
CA ILE A 15 -0.50 -2.01 12.98
C ILE A 15 0.09 -1.40 11.71
N ARG A 16 1.38 -1.06 11.75
CA ARG A 16 2.07 -0.37 10.66
C ARG A 16 2.90 -1.33 9.81
N ILE A 17 2.21 -2.14 9.01
CA ILE A 17 2.85 -2.93 7.95
C ILE A 17 2.85 -2.17 6.62
N PRO A 18 3.93 -2.22 5.82
CA PRO A 18 3.93 -1.65 4.48
C PRO A 18 2.94 -2.39 3.56
N THR A 19 1.88 -1.70 3.13
CA THR A 19 0.82 -2.31 2.32
C THR A 19 0.90 -1.84 0.86
N ILE A 20 0.85 -2.76 -0.09
CA ILE A 20 0.68 -2.47 -1.51
C ILE A 20 -0.75 -2.83 -1.92
N VAL A 21 -1.49 -1.87 -2.46
CA VAL A 21 -2.86 -2.10 -2.95
C VAL A 21 -2.81 -2.52 -4.41
N MET A 22 -3.49 -3.61 -4.76
CA MET A 22 -3.59 -4.10 -6.14
C MET A 22 -5.05 -4.00 -6.60
N THR A 23 -5.32 -3.30 -7.70
CA THR A 23 -6.70 -3.06 -8.17
C THR A 23 -6.85 -3.34 -9.67
N ALA A 24 -7.98 -3.92 -10.08
CA ALA A 24 -8.36 -3.96 -11.51
C ALA A 24 -9.13 -2.71 -11.95
N SER A 25 -9.58 -1.89 -10.99
CA SER A 25 -10.37 -0.68 -11.24
C SER A 25 -9.48 0.48 -11.67
N ASP A 26 -9.96 1.26 -12.64
CA ASP A 26 -9.45 2.55 -13.06
C ASP A 26 -9.99 3.72 -12.21
N ASN A 27 -10.82 3.43 -11.21
CA ASN A 27 -11.50 4.43 -10.42
C ASN A 27 -10.52 5.24 -9.56
N GLN A 28 -10.46 6.54 -9.84
CA GLN A 28 -9.62 7.49 -9.12
C GLN A 28 -9.94 7.56 -7.61
N ILE A 29 -11.16 7.26 -7.20
CA ILE A 29 -11.58 7.19 -5.79
C ILE A 29 -10.79 6.10 -5.05
N ILE A 30 -10.58 4.94 -5.69
CA ILE A 30 -9.79 3.84 -5.11
C ILE A 30 -8.34 4.27 -4.93
N ALA A 31 -7.79 5.00 -5.90
CA ALA A 31 -6.42 5.51 -5.82
C ALA A 31 -6.26 6.54 -4.69
N THR A 32 -7.19 7.50 -4.60
CA THR A 32 -7.21 8.50 -3.53
C THR A 32 -7.34 7.84 -2.16
N ARG A 33 -8.22 6.84 -2.03
CA ARG A 33 -8.43 6.12 -0.76
C ARG A 33 -7.25 5.25 -0.37
N ALA A 34 -6.59 4.57 -1.31
CA ALA A 34 -5.36 3.83 -1.03
C ALA A 34 -4.26 4.77 -0.50
N LYS A 35 -4.12 5.95 -1.10
CA LYS A 35 -3.16 6.97 -0.68
C LYS A 35 -3.47 7.52 0.72
N SER A 36 -4.74 7.85 1.01
CA SER A 36 -5.12 8.37 2.34
C SER A 36 -4.91 7.32 3.45
N LEU A 37 -5.05 6.04 3.12
CA LEU A 37 -4.75 4.91 4.00
C LEU A 37 -3.27 4.53 4.06
N ARG A 38 -2.38 5.46 3.63
CA ARG A 38 -0.93 5.33 3.72
C ARG A 38 -0.39 4.06 3.06
N ALA A 39 -1.05 3.58 2.00
CA ALA A 39 -0.52 2.48 1.21
C ALA A 39 0.86 2.86 0.66
N ALA A 40 1.80 1.93 0.75
CA ALA A 40 3.15 2.10 0.23
C ALA A 40 3.16 2.21 -1.30
N ALA A 41 2.24 1.53 -1.99
CA ALA A 41 2.06 1.64 -3.44
C ALA A 41 0.65 1.23 -3.86
N LEU A 42 0.26 1.62 -5.07
CA LEU A 42 -0.94 1.17 -5.76
C LEU A 42 -0.53 0.61 -7.13
N ILE A 43 -0.93 -0.62 -7.44
CA ILE A 43 -0.60 -1.29 -8.70
C ILE A 43 -1.89 -1.72 -9.40
N ARG A 44 -2.00 -1.45 -10.71
CA ARG A 44 -3.09 -1.97 -11.52
C ARG A 44 -2.86 -3.42 -11.93
N LYS A 45 -3.94 -4.20 -11.95
CA LYS A 45 -3.98 -5.52 -12.58
C LYS A 45 -4.20 -5.36 -14.10
N PRO A 46 -3.62 -6.22 -14.94
CA PRO A 46 -2.69 -7.29 -14.60
C PRO A 46 -1.34 -6.73 -14.13
N VAL A 47 -0.73 -7.40 -13.14
CA VAL A 47 0.49 -6.90 -12.52
C VAL A 47 1.70 -7.42 -13.26
N ARG A 48 2.56 -6.49 -13.70
CA ARG A 48 3.87 -6.84 -14.23
C ARG A 48 4.83 -7.20 -13.09
N LYS A 49 5.65 -8.24 -13.30
CA LYS A 49 6.59 -8.76 -12.30
C LYS A 49 7.58 -7.70 -11.81
N ASP A 50 8.14 -6.93 -12.73
CA ASP A 50 9.07 -5.84 -12.45
C ASP A 50 8.44 -4.73 -11.60
N ALA A 51 7.22 -4.32 -11.94
CA ALA A 51 6.47 -3.32 -11.18
C ALA A 51 6.18 -3.77 -9.75
N LEU A 52 5.85 -5.06 -9.56
CA LEU A 52 5.62 -5.62 -8.22
C LEU A 52 6.90 -5.62 -7.39
N LEU A 53 7.99 -6.15 -7.95
CA LEU A 53 9.28 -6.19 -7.24
C LEU A 53 9.76 -4.78 -6.88
N ALA A 54 9.68 -3.83 -7.82
CA ALA A 54 10.03 -2.44 -7.57
C ALA A 54 9.20 -1.82 -6.43
N ALA A 55 7.89 -2.09 -6.39
CA ALA A 55 7.01 -1.61 -5.34
C ALA A 55 7.34 -2.21 -3.97
N VAL A 56 7.65 -3.52 -3.92
CA VAL A 56 8.06 -4.22 -2.69
C VAL A 56 9.38 -3.65 -2.16
N HIS A 57 10.42 -3.55 -3.00
CA HIS A 57 11.70 -2.97 -2.60
C HIS A 57 11.55 -1.52 -2.10
N SER A 58 10.72 -0.74 -2.79
CA SER A 58 10.43 0.65 -2.38
C SER A 58 9.68 0.72 -1.04
N ALA A 59 8.76 -0.21 -0.78
CA ALA A 59 8.01 -0.28 0.46
C ALA A 59 8.91 -0.61 1.65
N PHE A 60 9.84 -1.57 1.48
CA PHE A 60 10.83 -1.90 2.50
C PHE A 60 11.78 -0.74 2.80
N LYS A 61 12.31 -0.06 1.78
CA LYS A 61 13.21 1.08 1.96
C LYS A 61 12.56 2.22 2.76
N ARG A 62 11.29 2.53 2.49
CA ARG A 62 10.53 3.54 3.26
C ARG A 62 10.24 3.10 4.69
N HIS A 63 10.05 1.80 4.91
CA HIS A 63 9.80 1.25 6.24
C HIS A 63 11.05 1.32 7.12
N SER A 64 12.21 0.89 6.60
CA SER A 64 13.47 0.93 7.35
C SER A 64 13.89 2.35 7.73
N GLN A 65 13.61 3.34 6.89
CA GLN A 65 13.86 4.76 7.20
C GLN A 65 13.01 5.27 8.38
N ARG A 66 11.75 4.83 8.50
CA ARG A 66 10.85 5.22 9.61
C ARG A 66 11.17 4.52 10.92
N SER A 67 11.85 3.38 10.89
CA SER A 67 12.29 2.67 12.10
C SER A 67 13.55 3.26 12.73
N SER A 68 14.25 4.17 12.03
CA SER A 68 15.45 4.86 12.53
C SER A 68 15.15 6.14 13.31
N ASP A 69 13.89 6.59 13.34
CA ASP A 69 13.44 7.81 14.02
C ASP A 69 12.96 7.54 15.47
N TYR A 70 13.31 6.40 16.05
CA TYR A 70 13.03 6.01 17.45
C TYR A 70 14.30 5.65 18.19
#